data_AF-A0A7J7JH17-F1
#
_entry.id   AF-A0A7J7JH17-F1
#
_cell.length_a   1.000
_cell.length_b   1.000
_cell.length_c   1.000
_cell.angle_alpha   90.00
_cell.angle_beta   90.00
_cell.angle_gamma   90.00
#
_symmetry.space_group_name_H-M   'P 1'
#
loop_
_entity.id
_entity.type
_entity.pdbx_description
1 polymer ?
#
loop_
_entity_poly.entity_id
_entity_poly.type
_entity_poly.pdbx_seq_one_letter_code
_entity_poly.pdbx_strand_id
1 'polypeptide(L)'
;MRLTLHRWIVWKDFRLGRQSMAHNIIENVFHKSVTSVIFGAWYQVTLDARQTREYFEKLGRGEITDDDDPFGRSTGEARDDIAAMDREDSCLIFRHLNLIDLSRCACVCRAWKEITEIPSLWRRINFSAVQKSVTDKIACRLLMKSRSYVSYLNLRAVHSVSWDTFKVVSECRNLQDLNVSECIGFNVSSTLHTEPCCVLCLLTA
;
A
#
# COMPACT_ATOMS: atom_id res chain seq x y z
N MET A 1 34.72 -73.83 25.48
CA MET A 1 33.73 -72.75 25.73
C MET A 1 34.28 -71.33 25.53
N ARG A 2 35.50 -70.97 26.01
CA ARG A 2 36.05 -69.60 25.84
C ARG A 2 36.34 -69.18 24.39
N LEU A 3 36.90 -70.08 23.56
CA LEU A 3 37.26 -69.76 22.16
C LEU A 3 36.04 -69.51 21.26
N THR A 4 34.95 -70.23 21.50
CA THR A 4 33.69 -70.05 20.75
C THR A 4 33.00 -68.75 21.13
N LEU A 5 33.01 -68.37 22.41
CA LEU A 5 32.48 -67.08 22.85
C LEU A 5 33.30 -65.91 22.27
N HIS A 6 34.63 -66.00 22.26
CA HIS A 6 35.48 -64.97 21.68
C HIS A 6 35.22 -64.79 20.17
N ARG A 7 35.13 -65.89 19.41
CA ARG A 7 34.75 -65.84 17.99
C ARG A 7 33.37 -65.21 17.77
N TRP A 8 32.40 -65.49 18.64
CA TRP A 8 31.07 -64.89 18.56
C TRP A 8 31.10 -63.38 18.84
N ILE A 9 31.86 -62.93 19.84
CA ILE A 9 32.03 -61.50 20.14
C ILE A 9 32.66 -60.78 18.95
N VAL A 10 33.75 -61.32 18.39
CA VAL A 10 34.40 -60.75 17.20
C VAL A 10 33.44 -60.69 16.00
N TRP A 11 32.65 -61.74 15.79
CA TRP A 11 31.64 -61.75 14.72
C TRP A 11 30.51 -60.74 14.96
N LYS A 12 30.03 -60.62 16.20
CA LYS A 12 29.01 -59.65 16.60
C LYS A 12 29.50 -58.23 16.35
N ASP A 13 30.71 -57.91 16.80
CA ASP A 13 31.31 -56.58 16.64
C ASP A 13 31.56 -56.27 15.17
N PHE A 14 32.03 -57.25 14.38
CA PHE A 14 32.14 -57.13 12.94
C PHE A 14 30.78 -56.84 12.27
N ARG A 15 29.72 -57.55 12.66
CA ARG A 15 28.37 -57.33 12.11
C ARG A 15 27.80 -55.97 12.49
N LEU A 16 27.96 -55.54 13.74
CA LEU A 16 27.55 -54.22 14.20
C LEU A 16 28.32 -53.11 13.48
N GLY A 17 29.63 -53.27 13.29
CA GLY A 17 30.45 -52.35 12.51
C GLY A 17 30.00 -52.24 11.05
N ARG A 18 29.67 -53.37 10.41
CA ARG A 18 29.11 -53.40 9.05
C ARG A 18 27.75 -52.71 8.96
N GLN A 19 26.87 -52.91 9.94
CA GLN A 19 25.56 -52.27 10.00
C GLN A 19 25.68 -50.75 10.17
N SER A 20 26.57 -50.29 11.06
CA SER A 20 26.84 -48.86 11.23
C SER A 20 27.42 -48.21 9.97
N MET A 21 28.35 -48.89 9.30
CA MET A 21 28.89 -48.40 8.02
C MET A 21 27.82 -48.31 6.93
N ALA A 22 26.96 -49.32 6.82
CA ALA A 22 25.85 -49.30 5.85
C ALA A 22 24.85 -48.17 6.15
N HIS A 23 24.51 -47.96 7.43
CA HIS A 23 23.65 -46.86 7.87
C HIS A 23 24.23 -45.51 7.43
N ASN A 24 25.50 -45.25 7.72
CA ASN A 24 26.15 -43.98 7.39
C ASN A 24 26.20 -43.72 5.87
N ILE A 25 26.39 -44.76 5.06
CA ILE A 25 26.39 -44.61 3.59
C ILE A 25 24.99 -44.24 3.10
N ILE A 26 23.95 -44.96 3.57
CA ILE A 26 22.56 -44.70 3.18
C ILE A 26 22.13 -43.29 3.62
N GLU A 27 22.44 -42.93 4.87
CA GLU A 27 22.13 -41.62 5.44
C GLU A 27 22.80 -40.49 4.65
N ASN A 28 24.08 -40.62 4.30
CA ASN A 28 24.80 -39.62 3.52
C ASN A 28 24.24 -39.47 2.09
N VAL A 29 23.91 -40.59 1.43
CA VAL A 29 23.27 -40.56 0.11
C VAL A 29 21.89 -39.90 0.19
N PHE A 30 21.10 -40.23 1.21
CA PHE A 30 19.79 -39.63 1.43
C PHE A 30 19.87 -38.12 1.72
N HIS A 31 20.79 -37.70 2.59
CA HIS A 31 20.99 -36.28 2.84
C HIS A 31 21.41 -35.53 1.57
N LYS A 32 22.34 -36.08 0.78
CA LYS A 32 22.76 -35.45 -0.48
C LYS A 32 21.61 -35.34 -1.49
N SER A 33 20.81 -36.39 -1.65
CA SER A 33 19.69 -36.38 -2.59
C SER A 33 18.60 -35.40 -2.16
N VAL A 34 18.21 -35.42 -0.88
CA VAL A 34 17.22 -34.49 -0.31
C VAL A 34 17.70 -33.04 -0.44
N THR A 35 18.97 -32.78 -0.13
CA THR A 35 19.57 -31.45 -0.26
C THR A 35 19.51 -30.96 -1.71
N SER A 36 19.84 -31.81 -2.69
CA SER A 36 19.74 -31.46 -4.10
C SER A 36 18.31 -31.19 -4.56
N VAL A 37 17.32 -31.92 -4.06
CA VAL A 37 15.89 -31.69 -4.36
C VAL A 37 15.43 -30.36 -3.75
N ILE A 38 15.78 -30.09 -2.50
CA ILE A 38 15.44 -28.83 -1.81
C ILE A 38 16.07 -27.64 -2.54
N PHE A 39 17.36 -27.70 -2.86
CA PHE A 39 18.02 -26.62 -3.60
C PHE A 39 17.46 -26.45 -5.01
N GLY A 40 17.12 -27.55 -5.68
CA GLY A 40 16.45 -27.50 -6.99
C GLY A 40 15.09 -26.79 -6.91
N ALA A 41 14.24 -27.18 -5.96
CA ALA A 41 12.94 -26.55 -5.74
C ALA A 41 13.09 -25.07 -5.34
N TRP A 42 14.03 -24.77 -4.43
CA TRP A 42 14.30 -23.40 -3.99
C TRP A 42 14.82 -22.51 -5.13
N TYR A 43 15.67 -23.06 -5.99
CA TYR A 43 16.16 -22.36 -7.18
C TYR A 43 15.01 -22.02 -8.14
N GLN A 44 14.12 -22.97 -8.42
CA GLN A 44 12.92 -22.71 -9.26
C GLN A 44 12.04 -21.62 -8.66
N VAL A 45 11.71 -21.71 -7.37
CA VAL A 45 10.91 -20.67 -6.67
C VAL A 45 11.59 -19.30 -6.73
N THR A 46 12.92 -19.26 -6.61
CA THR A 46 13.68 -18.00 -6.67
C THR A 46 13.70 -17.43 -8.09
N LEU A 47 13.81 -18.28 -9.11
CA LEU A 47 13.70 -17.87 -10.50
C LEU A 47 12.30 -17.33 -10.81
N ASP A 48 11.24 -18.04 -10.41
CA ASP A 48 9.86 -17.61 -10.61
C ASP A 48 9.58 -16.29 -9.89
N ALA A 49 10.04 -16.13 -8.65
CA ALA A 49 9.91 -14.89 -7.90
C ALA A 49 10.65 -13.73 -8.58
N ARG A 50 11.83 -13.98 -9.14
CA ARG A 50 12.59 -12.99 -9.90
C ARG A 50 11.85 -12.59 -11.19
N GLN A 51 11.37 -13.56 -11.97
CA GLN A 51 10.61 -13.30 -13.20
C GLN A 51 9.34 -12.52 -12.90
N THR A 52 8.62 -12.89 -11.84
CA THR A 52 7.42 -12.20 -11.37
C THR A 52 7.72 -10.75 -11.00
N ARG A 53 8.82 -10.51 -10.28
CA ARG A 53 9.24 -9.14 -9.93
C ARG A 53 9.59 -8.33 -11.18
N GLU A 54 10.39 -8.89 -12.09
CA GLU A 54 10.77 -8.22 -13.35
C GLU A 54 9.53 -7.91 -14.21
N TYR A 55 8.54 -8.80 -14.23
CA TYR A 55 7.24 -8.58 -14.85
C TYR A 55 6.52 -7.38 -14.24
N PHE A 56 6.31 -7.35 -12.92
CA PHE A 56 5.63 -6.21 -12.27
C PHE A 56 6.40 -4.88 -12.40
N GLU A 57 7.73 -4.93 -12.45
CA GLU A 57 8.56 -3.74 -12.71
C GLU A 57 8.40 -3.23 -14.15
N LYS A 58 8.43 -4.11 -15.15
CA LYS A 58 8.17 -3.77 -16.56
C LYS A 58 6.75 -3.25 -16.75
N LEU A 59 5.78 -3.90 -16.10
CA LEU A 59 4.42 -3.41 -16.03
C LEU A 59 4.44 -2.00 -15.45
N GLY A 60 5.14 -1.79 -14.33
CA GLY A 60 5.43 -0.51 -13.66
C GLY A 60 5.85 0.62 -14.62
N ARG A 61 6.75 0.29 -15.55
CA ARG A 61 7.31 1.21 -16.55
C ARG A 61 6.47 1.37 -17.81
N GLY A 62 5.46 0.51 -18.02
CA GLY A 62 4.61 0.53 -19.22
C GLY A 62 5.26 -0.14 -20.44
N GLU A 63 6.19 -1.09 -20.22
CA GLU A 63 6.96 -1.77 -21.27
C GLU A 63 6.32 -3.07 -21.78
N ILE A 64 5.17 -3.49 -21.23
CA ILE A 64 4.51 -4.77 -21.52
C ILE A 64 3.42 -4.56 -22.57
N THR A 65 3.43 -5.38 -23.63
CA THR A 65 2.35 -5.44 -24.61
C THR A 65 1.33 -6.52 -24.24
N ASP A 66 0.08 -6.39 -24.67
CA ASP A 66 -1.00 -7.34 -24.33
C ASP A 66 -0.72 -8.80 -24.73
N ASP A 67 0.23 -9.04 -25.64
CA ASP A 67 0.65 -10.39 -26.06
C ASP A 67 1.73 -11.01 -25.14
N ASP A 68 2.35 -10.23 -24.25
CA ASP A 68 3.41 -10.68 -23.32
C ASP A 68 2.88 -11.17 -21.95
N ASP A 69 1.55 -11.17 -21.73
CA ASP A 69 0.95 -11.55 -20.44
C ASP A 69 0.91 -13.09 -20.24
N PRO A 70 1.71 -13.65 -19.32
CA PRO A 70 1.72 -15.09 -19.04
C PRO A 70 0.46 -15.56 -18.32
N PHE A 71 -0.35 -14.65 -17.76
CA PHE A 71 -1.56 -14.97 -16.98
C PHE A 71 -2.82 -15.13 -17.84
N GLY A 72 -2.65 -15.13 -19.16
CA GLY A 72 -3.72 -15.28 -20.13
C GLY A 72 -4.33 -13.95 -20.47
N ARG A 73 -4.70 -13.78 -21.75
CA ARG A 73 -5.56 -12.68 -22.20
C ARG A 73 -6.74 -12.59 -21.24
N SER A 74 -6.78 -11.55 -20.42
CA SER A 74 -8.03 -11.17 -19.78
C SER A 74 -9.05 -11.11 -20.92
N THR A 75 -10.07 -11.97 -20.86
CA THR A 75 -11.21 -11.85 -21.76
C THR A 75 -11.71 -10.44 -21.54
N GLY A 76 -11.47 -9.56 -22.50
CA GLY A 76 -11.66 -8.11 -22.42
C GLY A 76 -13.12 -7.68 -22.29
N GLU A 77 -13.93 -8.44 -21.56
CA GLU A 77 -15.31 -8.16 -21.21
C GLU A 77 -15.42 -7.18 -20.04
N ALA A 78 -14.38 -7.06 -19.20
CA ALA A 78 -14.26 -5.99 -18.22
C ALA A 78 -13.45 -4.83 -18.82
N ARG A 79 -13.98 -4.16 -19.85
CA ARG A 79 -13.41 -2.88 -20.29
C ARG A 79 -13.61 -1.86 -19.17
N ASP A 80 -12.51 -1.27 -18.71
CA ASP A 80 -12.56 -0.14 -17.78
C ASP A 80 -12.99 1.09 -18.59
N ASP A 81 -14.30 1.20 -18.84
CA ASP A 81 -14.89 2.29 -19.63
C ASP A 81 -14.61 3.67 -19.02
N ILE A 82 -14.37 3.72 -17.70
CA ILE A 82 -13.96 4.93 -16.97
C ILE A 82 -12.51 5.30 -17.29
N ALA A 83 -11.62 4.32 -17.46
CA ALA A 83 -10.26 4.60 -17.94
C ALA A 83 -10.21 4.95 -19.44
N ALA A 84 -11.19 4.47 -20.22
CA ALA A 84 -11.23 4.67 -21.67
C ALA A 84 -11.88 6.01 -22.10
N MET A 85 -12.75 6.58 -21.26
CA MET A 85 -13.34 7.90 -21.50
C MET A 85 -12.31 9.03 -21.34
N ASP A 86 -12.68 10.24 -21.77
CA ASP A 86 -11.80 11.38 -21.62
C ASP A 86 -11.64 11.79 -20.13
N ARG A 87 -10.57 12.55 -19.85
CA ARG A 87 -10.26 12.95 -18.47
C ARG A 87 -11.30 13.92 -17.89
N GLU A 88 -12.02 14.65 -18.73
CA GLU A 88 -12.99 15.66 -18.28
C GLU A 88 -14.28 15.00 -17.80
N ASP A 89 -14.80 14.04 -18.56
CA ASP A 89 -15.95 13.21 -18.21
C ASP A 89 -15.67 12.36 -16.97
N SER A 90 -14.48 11.76 -16.90
CA SER A 90 -14.03 11.04 -15.71
C SER A 90 -14.04 11.92 -14.46
N CYS A 91 -13.57 13.17 -14.59
CA CYS A 91 -13.59 14.12 -13.47
C CYS A 91 -15.00 14.46 -13.02
N LEU A 92 -15.97 14.56 -13.93
CA LEU A 92 -17.36 14.83 -13.59
C LEU A 92 -17.93 13.73 -12.69
N ILE A 93 -17.61 12.46 -12.97
CA ILE A 93 -18.01 11.33 -12.12
C ILE A 93 -17.32 11.42 -10.75
N PHE A 94 -16.00 11.59 -10.73
CA PHE A 94 -15.20 11.52 -9.50
C PHE A 94 -15.47 12.69 -8.56
N ARG A 95 -15.92 13.83 -9.08
CA ARG A 95 -16.31 15.02 -8.29
C ARG A 95 -17.46 14.74 -7.31
N HIS A 96 -18.26 13.71 -7.53
CA HIS A 96 -19.36 13.33 -6.64
C HIS A 96 -18.93 12.40 -5.50
N LEU A 97 -17.68 11.93 -5.51
CA LEU A 97 -17.15 11.04 -4.48
C LEU A 97 -16.70 11.82 -3.25
N ASN A 98 -16.89 11.22 -2.07
CA ASN A 98 -16.26 11.73 -0.85
C ASN A 98 -14.77 11.36 -0.84
N LEU A 99 -14.01 11.91 0.11
CA LEU A 99 -12.56 11.71 0.21
C LEU A 99 -12.16 10.24 0.41
N ILE A 100 -12.98 9.45 1.10
CA ILE A 100 -12.71 8.02 1.31
C ILE A 100 -12.87 7.27 -0.01
N ASP A 101 -13.96 7.49 -0.72
CA ASP A 101 -14.23 6.81 -1.98
C ASP A 101 -13.26 7.23 -3.07
N LEU A 102 -12.87 8.51 -3.10
CA LEU A 102 -11.81 8.99 -3.98
C LEU A 102 -10.47 8.29 -3.69
N SER A 103 -10.14 8.06 -2.42
CA SER A 103 -8.93 7.33 -2.03
C SER A 103 -8.98 5.84 -2.43
N ARG A 104 -10.16 5.22 -2.39
CA ARG A 104 -10.37 3.85 -2.85
C ARG A 104 -10.23 3.75 -4.37
N CYS A 105 -10.78 4.72 -5.11
CA CYS A 105 -10.66 4.81 -6.55
C CYS A 105 -9.19 4.89 -7.00
N ALA A 106 -8.34 5.59 -6.24
CA ALA A 106 -6.91 5.68 -6.52
C ALA A 106 -6.17 4.32 -6.44
N CYS A 107 -6.79 3.30 -5.84
CA CYS A 107 -6.24 1.96 -5.68
C CYS A 107 -6.77 0.95 -6.72
N VAL A 108 -7.69 1.36 -7.62
CA VAL A 108 -8.31 0.44 -8.60
C VAL A 108 -7.34 0.10 -9.73
N CYS A 109 -6.89 1.11 -10.47
CA CYS A 109 -5.94 0.97 -11.57
C CYS A 109 -5.12 2.27 -11.74
N ARG A 110 -4.15 2.28 -12.66
CA ARG A 110 -3.31 3.47 -12.88
C ARG A 110 -4.08 4.65 -13.44
N ALA A 111 -5.00 4.41 -14.38
CA ALA A 111 -5.81 5.47 -14.97
C ALA A 111 -6.68 6.16 -13.90
N TRP A 112 -7.33 5.38 -13.03
CA TRP A 112 -8.13 5.94 -11.92
C TRP A 112 -7.26 6.69 -10.92
N LYS A 113 -6.04 6.20 -10.64
CA LYS A 113 -5.08 6.94 -9.83
C LYS A 113 -4.75 8.30 -10.45
N GLU A 114 -4.43 8.36 -11.74
CA GLU A 114 -4.19 9.63 -12.44
C GLU A 114 -5.40 10.56 -12.37
N ILE A 115 -6.62 10.04 -12.60
CA ILE A 115 -7.86 10.82 -12.51
C ILE A 115 -8.02 11.41 -11.11
N THR A 116 -7.81 10.63 -10.05
CA THR A 116 -7.95 11.10 -8.65
C THR A 116 -6.94 12.18 -8.28
N GLU A 117 -5.86 12.34 -9.04
CA GLU A 117 -4.83 13.35 -8.79
C GLU A 117 -5.10 14.67 -9.54
N ILE A 118 -6.16 14.74 -10.36
CA ILE A 118 -6.49 15.93 -11.13
C ILE A 118 -6.83 17.11 -10.18
N PRO A 119 -6.16 18.28 -10.35
CA PRO A 119 -6.29 19.42 -9.45
C PRO A 119 -7.73 19.90 -9.19
N SER A 120 -8.61 19.83 -10.19
CA SER A 120 -10.00 20.30 -10.09
C SER A 120 -10.83 19.52 -9.07
N LEU A 121 -10.52 18.23 -8.83
CA LEU A 121 -11.17 17.40 -7.81
C LEU A 121 -10.83 17.85 -6.39
N TRP A 122 -9.66 18.46 -6.20
CA TRP A 122 -9.17 18.89 -4.89
C TRP A 122 -9.50 20.34 -4.54
N ARG A 123 -10.21 21.06 -5.43
CA ARG A 123 -10.59 22.45 -5.21
C ARG A 123 -11.56 22.62 -4.04
N ARG A 124 -12.44 21.65 -3.82
CA ARG A 124 -13.43 21.65 -2.72
C ARG A 124 -13.26 20.41 -1.86
N ILE A 125 -12.76 20.59 -0.64
CA ILE A 125 -12.51 19.50 0.30
C ILE A 125 -13.53 19.57 1.43
N ASN A 126 -14.22 18.45 1.69
CA ASN A 126 -15.18 18.32 2.78
C ASN A 126 -14.79 17.19 3.72
N PHE A 127 -14.11 17.53 4.82
CA PHE A 127 -13.76 16.58 5.87
C PHE A 127 -14.92 16.26 6.81
N SER A 128 -15.92 17.15 6.91
CA SER A 128 -17.11 16.93 7.75
C SER A 128 -17.86 15.64 7.33
N ALA A 129 -17.94 15.37 6.03
CA ALA A 129 -18.56 14.15 5.50
C ALA A 129 -17.82 12.85 5.92
N VAL A 130 -16.55 12.95 6.31
CA VAL A 130 -15.67 11.82 6.67
C VAL A 130 -15.07 11.98 8.07
N GLN A 131 -15.71 12.78 8.93
CA GLN A 131 -15.18 13.21 10.23
C GLN A 131 -14.81 12.05 11.17
N LYS A 132 -15.49 10.91 11.06
CA LYS A 132 -15.22 9.71 11.89
C LYS A 132 -13.98 8.94 11.44
N SER A 133 -13.54 9.12 10.20
CA SER A 133 -12.46 8.35 9.58
C SER A 133 -11.20 9.19 9.37
N VAL A 134 -11.31 10.52 9.38
CA VAL A 134 -10.16 11.41 9.21
C VAL A 134 -9.41 11.58 10.53
N THR A 135 -8.09 11.42 10.48
CA THR A 135 -7.16 11.79 11.56
C THR A 135 -6.39 13.04 11.16
N ASP A 136 -5.84 13.77 12.13
CA ASP A 136 -4.99 14.95 11.89
C ASP A 136 -3.88 14.68 10.84
N LYS A 137 -3.19 13.54 10.98
CA LYS A 137 -2.13 13.14 10.04
C LYS A 137 -2.64 12.95 8.61
N ILE A 138 -3.85 12.42 8.44
CA ILE A 138 -4.49 12.25 7.13
C ILE A 138 -4.88 13.62 6.57
N ALA A 139 -5.49 14.49 7.38
CA ALA A 139 -5.88 15.83 6.98
C ALA A 139 -4.65 16.65 6.52
N CYS A 140 -3.60 16.71 7.34
CA CYS A 140 -2.33 17.35 7.00
C CYS A 140 -1.76 16.84 5.67
N ARG A 141 -1.70 15.51 5.48
CA ARG A 141 -1.13 14.93 4.25
C ARG A 141 -1.94 15.31 3.01
N LEU A 142 -3.27 15.22 3.09
CA LEU A 142 -4.14 15.56 1.97
C LEU A 142 -4.03 17.05 1.64
N LEU A 143 -4.12 17.92 2.64
CA LEU A 143 -4.00 19.36 2.45
C LEU A 143 -2.63 19.77 1.91
N MET A 144 -1.54 19.16 2.39
CA MET A 144 -0.20 19.41 1.84
C MET A 144 -0.10 19.06 0.35
N LYS A 145 -0.74 17.97 -0.08
CA LYS A 145 -0.77 17.56 -1.50
C LYS A 145 -1.63 18.51 -2.34
N SER A 146 -2.75 18.99 -1.80
CA SER A 146 -3.71 19.82 -2.53
C SER A 146 -3.58 21.33 -2.33
N ARG A 147 -2.63 21.81 -1.51
CA ARG A 147 -2.55 23.20 -1.02
C ARG A 147 -2.59 24.29 -2.10
N SER A 148 -2.11 24.00 -3.31
CA SER A 148 -2.14 24.93 -4.44
C SER A 148 -3.49 25.01 -5.15
N TYR A 149 -4.45 24.16 -4.81
CA TYR A 149 -5.72 24.00 -5.54
C TYR A 149 -6.94 24.24 -4.67
N VAL A 150 -6.84 23.98 -3.36
CA VAL A 150 -7.97 24.12 -2.42
C VAL A 150 -8.45 25.57 -2.40
N SER A 151 -9.72 25.78 -2.75
CA SER A 151 -10.42 27.06 -2.61
C SER A 151 -11.54 27.02 -1.59
N TYR A 152 -12.11 25.84 -1.32
CA TYR A 152 -13.13 25.62 -0.31
C TYR A 152 -12.73 24.47 0.59
N LEU A 153 -12.71 24.69 1.91
CA LEU A 153 -12.39 23.70 2.91
C LEU A 153 -13.46 23.66 4.01
N ASN A 154 -14.08 22.49 4.19
CA ASN A 154 -15.03 22.27 5.27
C ASN A 154 -14.48 21.26 6.29
N LEU A 155 -14.19 21.78 7.49
CA LEU A 155 -13.74 21.06 8.68
C LEU A 155 -14.84 20.97 9.76
N ARG A 156 -16.10 21.32 9.46
CA ARG A 156 -17.18 21.34 10.45
C ARG A 156 -17.28 20.04 11.24
N ALA A 157 -17.36 20.16 12.57
CA ALA A 157 -17.46 19.05 13.52
C ALA A 157 -16.32 18.00 13.44
N VAL A 158 -15.21 18.34 12.77
CA VAL A 158 -14.02 17.50 12.77
C VAL A 158 -13.24 17.76 14.06
N HIS A 159 -13.38 16.85 15.03
CA HIS A 159 -12.72 16.96 16.34
C HIS A 159 -11.30 16.39 16.37
N SER A 160 -10.89 15.66 15.32
CA SER A 160 -9.60 14.98 15.25
C SER A 160 -8.45 15.85 14.75
N VAL A 161 -8.71 17.10 14.32
CA VAL A 161 -7.70 18.01 13.77
C VAL A 161 -7.06 18.86 14.87
N SER A 162 -5.75 19.08 14.72
CA SER A 162 -4.89 19.82 15.64
C SER A 162 -4.38 21.11 15.01
N TRP A 163 -3.55 21.86 15.76
CA TRP A 163 -2.85 23.04 15.25
C TRP A 163 -1.99 22.77 14.01
N ASP A 164 -1.45 21.55 13.86
CA ASP A 164 -0.65 21.19 12.70
C ASP A 164 -1.48 21.24 11.40
N THR A 165 -2.73 20.77 11.44
CA THR A 165 -3.65 20.90 10.30
C THR A 165 -3.86 22.38 9.96
N PHE A 166 -4.08 23.24 10.95
CA PHE A 166 -4.28 24.68 10.71
C PHE A 166 -3.04 25.37 10.16
N LYS A 167 -1.83 24.95 10.57
CA LYS A 167 -0.58 25.42 9.96
C LYS A 167 -0.50 25.06 8.48
N VAL A 168 -0.96 23.88 8.08
CA VAL A 168 -1.05 23.52 6.65
C VAL A 168 -2.13 24.32 5.94
N VAL A 169 -3.27 24.58 6.60
CA VAL A 169 -4.34 25.41 6.04
C VAL A 169 -3.85 26.82 5.74
N SER A 170 -3.00 27.41 6.57
CA SER A 170 -2.43 28.75 6.31
C SER A 170 -1.47 28.79 5.11
N GLU A 171 -0.96 27.64 4.65
CA GLU A 171 -0.17 27.54 3.42
C GLU A 171 -1.04 27.41 2.15
N CYS A 172 -2.36 27.26 2.27
CA CYS A 172 -3.28 27.12 1.14
C CYS A 172 -3.58 28.49 0.50
N ARG A 173 -2.74 28.92 -0.44
CA ARG A 173 -2.78 30.28 -1.04
C ARG A 173 -4.06 30.61 -1.82
N ASN A 174 -4.80 29.60 -2.26
CA ASN A 174 -6.02 29.77 -3.05
C ASN A 174 -7.30 29.59 -2.22
N LEU A 175 -7.17 29.41 -0.90
CA LEU A 175 -8.30 29.22 0.01
C LEU A 175 -9.16 30.48 0.07
N GLN A 176 -10.44 30.34 -0.25
CA GLN A 176 -11.44 31.42 -0.26
C GLN A 176 -12.46 31.21 0.85
N ASP A 177 -12.90 29.96 1.04
CA ASP A 177 -13.91 29.59 2.03
C ASP A 177 -13.35 28.55 3.01
N LEU A 178 -13.44 28.84 4.30
CA LEU A 178 -13.05 27.94 5.38
C LEU A 178 -14.17 27.80 6.40
N ASN A 179 -14.73 26.60 6.54
CA ASN A 179 -15.71 26.28 7.58
C ASN A 179 -15.05 25.46 8.69
N VAL A 180 -15.00 26.01 9.89
CA VAL A 180 -14.44 25.39 11.11
C VAL A 180 -15.47 25.32 12.25
N SER A 181 -16.76 25.42 11.92
CA SER A 181 -17.84 25.38 12.91
C SER A 181 -17.80 24.06 13.70
N GLU A 182 -18.06 24.12 15.01
CA GLU A 182 -18.09 22.93 15.88
C GLU A 182 -16.75 22.17 15.98
N CYS A 183 -15.63 22.75 15.55
CA CYS A 183 -14.30 22.22 15.85
C CYS A 183 -13.89 22.54 17.30
N ILE A 184 -13.38 21.54 18.02
CA ILE A 184 -12.97 21.67 19.43
C ILE A 184 -11.46 21.98 19.56
N GLY A 185 -10.67 21.77 18.50
CA GLY A 185 -9.22 22.02 18.49
C GLY A 185 -8.81 23.46 18.78
N PHE A 186 -9.76 24.40 18.77
CA PHE A 186 -9.63 25.78 19.22
C PHE A 186 -9.87 25.90 20.74
N ASN A 187 -9.08 25.23 21.59
CA ASN A 187 -9.04 25.66 22.98
C ASN A 187 -8.19 26.93 23.08
N VAL A 188 -8.85 28.08 22.89
CA VAL A 188 -8.30 29.42 23.04
C VAL A 188 -8.01 29.68 24.52
N SER A 189 -6.89 29.15 25.04
CA SER A 189 -6.36 29.59 26.32
C SER A 189 -4.86 29.89 26.30
N SER A 190 -4.17 29.78 25.16
CA SER A 190 -2.72 30.02 25.13
C SER A 190 -2.13 30.31 23.74
N THR A 191 -2.65 31.26 22.97
CA THR A 191 -1.90 31.93 21.87
C THR A 191 -2.70 33.04 21.17
N LEU A 192 -3.01 34.12 21.90
CA LEU A 192 -3.23 35.43 21.28
C LEU A 192 -1.86 36.01 20.91
N HIS A 193 -1.25 35.56 19.81
CA HIS A 193 -0.16 36.26 19.12
C HIS A 193 -0.09 35.75 17.67
N THR A 194 -1.07 36.08 16.84
CA THR A 194 -0.87 36.14 15.39
C THR A 194 -1.55 37.40 14.86
N GLU A 195 -0.76 38.18 14.12
CA GLU A 195 -1.11 39.42 13.45
C GLU A 195 -2.35 39.29 12.54
N PRO A 196 -3.03 40.41 12.24
CA PRO A 196 -4.23 40.43 11.42
C PRO A 196 -3.88 40.17 9.95
N CYS A 197 -3.89 38.92 9.52
CA CYS A 197 -3.76 38.53 8.11
C CYS A 197 -5.02 37.80 7.60
N CYS A 198 -5.91 38.60 7.02
CA CYS A 198 -6.65 38.37 5.77
C CYS A 198 -7.61 37.18 5.57
N VAL A 199 -8.18 36.54 6.58
CA VAL A 199 -9.36 35.66 6.35
C VAL A 199 -10.52 36.03 7.26
N LEU A 200 -11.01 37.26 7.05
CA LEU A 200 -12.35 37.65 7.46
C LEU A 200 -13.35 36.79 6.66
N CYS A 201 -13.91 35.78 7.32
CA CYS A 201 -15.32 35.37 7.20
C CYS A 201 -15.67 34.43 8.37
N LEU A 202 -15.59 34.97 9.60
CA LEU A 202 -16.60 34.65 10.60
C LEU A 202 -17.89 35.35 10.15
N LEU A 203 -19.01 34.61 10.12
CA LEU A 203 -20.44 34.94 9.90
C LEU A 203 -20.99 33.98 8.81
N THR A 204 -22.02 33.19 9.05
CA THR A 204 -23.30 33.52 9.70
C THR A 204 -23.92 32.33 10.46
N ALA A 205 -24.69 32.68 11.49
CA ALA A 205 -25.82 32.00 12.14
C ALA A 205 -26.10 30.51 11.82
#